data_AF-A0A091JXX3-F1
#
_entry.id   AF-A0A091JXX3-F1
#
_cell.length_a   1.000
_cell.length_b   1.000
_cell.length_c   1.000
_cell.angle_alpha   90.00
_cell.angle_beta   90.00
_cell.angle_gamma   90.00
#
_symmetry.space_group_name_H-M   'P 1'
#
loop_
_entity.id
_entity.type
_entity.pdbx_description
1 polymer ?
#
loop_
_entity_poly.entity_id
_entity_poly.type
_entity_poly.pdbx_seq_one_letter_code
_entity_poly.pdbx_strand_id
1 'polypeptide(L)'
;DGLIQQCGETMKETINAKTVCGYYNSAGTYGLDSVKKKCLEWLLNNLMTHQSVELFKELSINLMKDLISSSNLFVMQVEMDVYTALKKWMFLQLVPSWNGSLKQLLTEADAWFARHKTALVWGRHRLQVEYDLPPLPNLLLLQYIISDLMSARIIARDSLIPSRFLSSVYEQQWFAMLRAEQDNDIGPQEINKEELEGNSMRCGRKLAKDGDYCWRWTGFNFGFDLLVTYTNRCIIFKRNTLNQPCSGSVSLQPRRNIAFRLRLASFDSSGKMICSRTTGYQILTLGKDQEQVVMDLDSRLLIFPLYISCNFLFTSLERK
;
A
#
# COMPACT_ATOMS: atom_id res chain seq x y z
N ASP A 1 -32.41 -23.41 -2.10
CA ASP A 1 -31.50 -22.56 -2.91
C ASP A 1 -31.89 -21.09 -2.95
N GLY A 2 -33.16 -20.71 -3.18
CA GLY A 2 -33.57 -19.29 -3.26
C GLY A 2 -33.25 -18.43 -2.02
N LEU A 3 -33.44 -18.96 -0.80
CA LEU A 3 -33.17 -18.22 0.44
C LEU A 3 -31.67 -17.93 0.65
N ILE A 4 -30.81 -18.88 0.31
CA ILE A 4 -29.35 -18.73 0.43
C ILE A 4 -28.86 -17.61 -0.51
N GLN A 5 -29.38 -17.58 -1.75
CA GLN A 5 -29.05 -16.55 -2.72
C GLN A 5 -29.56 -15.16 -2.27
N GLN A 6 -30.78 -15.08 -1.74
CA GLN A 6 -31.35 -13.83 -1.22
C GLN A 6 -30.57 -13.28 -0.01
N CYS A 7 -30.15 -14.15 0.90
CA CYS A 7 -29.24 -13.80 1.99
C CYS A 7 -27.90 -13.28 1.44
N GLY A 8 -27.36 -13.92 0.40
CA GLY A 8 -26.13 -13.48 -0.27
C GLY A 8 -26.23 -12.09 -0.90
N GLU A 9 -27.35 -11.76 -1.55
CA GLU A 9 -27.61 -10.40 -2.06
C GLU A 9 -27.67 -9.37 -0.92
N THR A 10 -28.43 -9.69 0.13
CA THR A 10 -28.56 -8.81 1.31
C THR A 10 -27.21 -8.56 1.98
N MET A 11 -26.39 -9.61 2.13
CA MET A 11 -25.03 -9.51 2.68
C MET A 11 -24.18 -8.57 1.83
N LYS A 12 -24.22 -8.68 0.49
CA LYS A 12 -23.46 -7.80 -0.42
C LYS A 12 -23.85 -6.33 -0.31
N GLU A 13 -25.13 -6.05 -0.07
CA GLU A 13 -25.64 -4.68 0.04
C GLU A 13 -25.31 -4.01 1.38
N THR A 14 -25.08 -4.81 2.43
CA THR A 14 -24.94 -4.34 3.83
C THR A 14 -23.53 -4.52 4.41
N ILE A 15 -22.53 -4.80 3.56
CA ILE A 15 -21.11 -4.88 3.97
C ILE A 15 -20.63 -3.55 4.55
N ASN A 16 -20.10 -3.60 5.76
CA ASN A 16 -19.43 -2.47 6.42
C ASN A 16 -18.38 -2.98 7.42
N ALA A 17 -17.68 -2.07 8.11
CA ALA A 17 -16.60 -2.40 9.03
C ALA A 17 -16.96 -3.41 10.13
N LYS A 18 -18.23 -3.46 10.56
CA LYS A 18 -18.70 -4.37 11.62
C LYS A 18 -19.16 -5.74 11.10
N THR A 19 -19.53 -5.82 9.82
CA THR A 19 -20.14 -7.03 9.24
C THR A 19 -19.18 -7.78 8.32
N VAL A 20 -18.17 -7.10 7.76
CA VAL A 20 -17.34 -7.64 6.69
C VAL A 20 -16.57 -8.91 7.07
N CYS A 21 -16.01 -8.98 8.27
CA CYS A 21 -15.27 -10.16 8.71
C CYS A 21 -16.22 -11.34 8.99
N GLY A 22 -17.34 -11.07 9.66
CA GLY A 22 -18.40 -12.07 9.86
C GLY A 22 -18.94 -12.61 8.53
N TYR A 23 -19.29 -11.73 7.59
CA TYR A 23 -19.79 -12.11 6.27
C TYR A 23 -18.74 -12.87 5.45
N TYR A 24 -17.47 -12.48 5.50
CA TYR A 24 -16.39 -13.22 4.83
C TYR A 24 -16.29 -14.66 5.34
N ASN A 25 -16.32 -14.85 6.67
CA ASN A 25 -16.25 -16.16 7.30
C ASN A 25 -17.48 -17.02 6.96
N SER A 26 -18.69 -16.47 7.14
CA SER A 26 -19.93 -17.17 6.80
C SER A 26 -19.98 -17.53 5.32
N ALA A 27 -19.60 -16.61 4.42
CA ALA A 27 -19.56 -16.89 2.99
C ALA A 27 -18.60 -18.03 2.65
N GLY A 28 -17.46 -18.14 3.35
CA GLY A 28 -16.56 -19.28 3.23
C GLY A 28 -17.19 -20.61 3.66
N THR A 29 -17.93 -20.61 4.78
CA THR A 29 -18.62 -21.81 5.27
C THR A 29 -19.75 -22.28 4.35
N TYR A 30 -20.50 -21.34 3.77
CA TYR A 30 -21.66 -21.63 2.93
C TYR A 30 -21.35 -21.66 1.42
N GLY A 31 -20.09 -21.54 1.00
CA GLY A 31 -19.71 -21.57 -0.42
C GLY A 31 -20.20 -20.38 -1.25
N LEU A 32 -20.39 -19.20 -0.62
CA LEU A 32 -20.87 -17.98 -1.28
C LEU A 32 -19.70 -17.13 -1.80
N ASP A 33 -19.03 -17.60 -2.85
CA ASP A 33 -17.81 -16.97 -3.38
C ASP A 33 -18.00 -15.50 -3.79
N SER A 34 -19.18 -15.14 -4.31
CA SER A 34 -19.48 -13.76 -4.72
C SER A 34 -19.52 -12.80 -3.52
N VAL A 35 -20.05 -13.24 -2.37
CA VAL A 35 -20.07 -12.48 -1.12
C VAL A 35 -18.65 -12.38 -0.56
N LYS A 36 -17.90 -13.48 -0.56
CA LYS A 36 -16.51 -13.52 -0.10
C LYS A 36 -15.62 -12.55 -0.89
N LYS A 37 -15.76 -12.54 -2.22
CA LYS A 37 -15.05 -11.60 -3.11
C LYS A 37 -15.41 -10.15 -2.81
N LYS A 38 -16.69 -9.85 -2.57
CA LYS A 38 -17.14 -8.50 -2.21
C LYS A 38 -16.64 -8.05 -0.84
N CYS A 39 -16.56 -8.95 0.14
CA CYS A 39 -15.96 -8.66 1.45
C CYS A 39 -14.47 -8.36 1.33
N LEU A 40 -13.74 -9.16 0.54
CA LEU A 40 -12.31 -8.91 0.27
C LEU A 40 -12.10 -7.57 -0.46
N GLU A 41 -12.92 -7.27 -1.47
CA GLU A 41 -12.89 -5.99 -2.18
C GLU A 41 -13.15 -4.81 -1.22
N TRP A 42 -14.13 -4.94 -0.32
CA TRP A 42 -14.40 -3.92 0.69
C TRP A 42 -13.17 -3.73 1.60
N LEU A 43 -12.56 -4.80 2.09
CA LEU A 43 -11.38 -4.73 2.95
C LEU A 43 -10.17 -4.11 2.25
N LEU A 44 -9.89 -4.49 0.99
CA LEU A 44 -8.80 -3.91 0.21
C LEU A 44 -8.95 -2.40 0.05
N ASN A 45 -10.18 -1.91 -0.06
CA ASN A 45 -10.48 -0.48 -0.22
C ASN A 45 -10.51 0.29 1.11
N ASN A 46 -10.86 -0.38 2.21
CA ASN A 46 -11.20 0.28 3.48
C ASN A 46 -10.23 0.01 4.64
N LEU A 47 -9.39 -1.03 4.59
CA LEU A 47 -8.52 -1.39 5.70
C LEU A 47 -7.63 -0.22 6.15
N MET A 48 -7.08 0.54 5.20
CA MET A 48 -6.17 1.63 5.50
C MET A 48 -6.88 2.96 5.80
N THR A 49 -8.14 3.11 5.40
CA THR A 49 -8.92 4.35 5.55
C THR A 49 -9.86 4.35 6.75
N HIS A 50 -10.36 3.18 7.14
CA HIS A 50 -11.33 2.96 8.21
C HIS A 50 -10.78 2.00 9.28
N GLN A 51 -9.50 2.17 9.66
CA GLN A 51 -8.90 1.39 10.73
C GLN A 51 -9.71 1.54 12.03
N SER A 52 -9.96 0.42 12.69
CA SER A 52 -10.52 0.37 14.04
C SER A 52 -9.93 -0.82 14.78
N VAL A 53 -9.98 -0.78 16.11
CA VAL A 53 -9.44 -1.85 16.95
C VAL A 53 -10.26 -3.12 16.76
N GLU A 54 -11.57 -2.96 16.67
CA GLU A 54 -12.56 -4.00 16.44
C GLU A 54 -12.29 -4.71 15.11
N LEU A 55 -12.16 -3.95 14.01
CA LEU A 55 -11.85 -4.51 12.70
C LEU A 55 -10.53 -5.28 12.73
N PHE A 56 -9.47 -4.74 13.33
CA PHE A 56 -8.19 -5.45 13.40
C PHE A 56 -8.27 -6.75 14.22
N LYS A 57 -9.04 -6.80 15.30
CA LYS A 57 -9.21 -8.01 16.11
C LYS A 57 -9.94 -9.11 15.34
N GLU A 58 -10.92 -8.76 14.50
CA GLU A 58 -11.70 -9.73 13.73
C GLU A 58 -10.98 -10.29 12.50
N LEU A 59 -9.91 -9.64 12.04
CA LEU A 59 -9.14 -10.11 10.89
C LEU A 59 -8.32 -11.36 11.23
N SER A 60 -8.63 -12.45 10.53
CA SER A 60 -7.85 -13.68 10.60
C SER A 60 -6.47 -13.50 9.97
N ILE A 61 -5.54 -14.39 10.35
CA ILE A 61 -4.17 -14.41 9.84
C ILE A 61 -4.14 -14.50 8.30
N ASN A 62 -4.95 -15.38 7.72
CA ASN A 62 -4.98 -15.58 6.26
C ASN A 62 -5.54 -14.36 5.54
N LEU A 63 -6.59 -13.75 6.08
CA LEU A 63 -7.16 -12.55 5.50
C LEU A 63 -6.18 -11.38 5.56
N MET A 64 -5.44 -11.22 6.66
CA MET A 64 -4.39 -10.20 6.76
C MET A 64 -3.24 -10.46 5.78
N LYS A 65 -2.81 -11.71 5.60
CA LYS A 65 -1.80 -12.10 4.59
C LYS A 65 -2.24 -11.69 3.18
N ASP A 66 -3.49 -12.03 2.81
CA ASP A 66 -4.05 -11.72 1.51
C ASP A 66 -4.15 -10.21 1.27
N LEU A 67 -4.57 -9.45 2.29
CA LEU A 67 -4.72 -7.99 2.21
C LEU A 67 -3.37 -7.29 2.06
N ILE A 68 -2.39 -7.64 2.89
CA ILE A 68 -1.09 -6.96 2.92
C ILE A 68 -0.24 -7.30 1.70
N SER A 69 -0.36 -8.51 1.16
CA SER A 69 0.34 -8.92 -0.07
C SER A 69 -0.31 -8.36 -1.34
N SER A 70 -1.54 -7.84 -1.26
CA SER A 70 -2.28 -7.43 -2.44
C SER A 70 -1.76 -6.11 -3.01
N SER A 71 -1.47 -6.11 -4.32
CA SER A 71 -1.28 -4.88 -5.11
C SER A 71 -2.52 -3.99 -5.14
N ASN A 72 -3.71 -4.56 -4.86
CA ASN A 72 -4.97 -3.86 -4.84
C ASN A 72 -5.29 -3.18 -3.49
N LEU A 73 -4.45 -3.34 -2.47
CA LEU A 73 -4.65 -2.65 -1.19
C LEU A 73 -4.59 -1.13 -1.39
N PHE A 74 -5.59 -0.42 -0.89
CA PHE A 74 -5.70 1.04 -1.02
C PHE A 74 -4.83 1.73 0.03
N VAL A 75 -3.53 1.88 -0.28
CA VAL A 75 -2.56 2.53 0.60
C VAL A 75 -2.78 4.05 0.64
N MET A 76 -2.57 4.69 1.80
CA MET A 76 -2.93 6.09 2.03
C MET A 76 -1.78 7.10 1.99
N GLN A 77 -0.54 6.70 2.30
CA GLN A 77 0.64 7.50 1.99
C GLN A 77 1.70 6.64 1.33
N VAL A 78 2.31 5.72 2.05
CA VAL A 78 3.46 4.92 1.58
C VAL A 78 3.48 3.52 2.21
N GLU A 79 4.37 2.65 1.73
CA GLU A 79 4.51 1.27 2.21
C GLU A 79 4.77 1.17 3.74
N MET A 80 5.38 2.19 4.36
CA MET A 80 5.55 2.26 5.81
C MET A 80 4.21 2.25 6.57
N ASP A 81 3.14 2.80 5.99
CA ASP A 81 1.80 2.73 6.60
C ASP A 81 1.30 1.29 6.68
N VAL A 82 1.61 0.49 5.65
CA VAL A 82 1.25 -0.93 5.60
C VAL A 82 2.00 -1.70 6.70
N TYR A 83 3.29 -1.42 6.87
CA TYR A 83 4.08 -1.98 7.97
C TYR A 83 3.49 -1.63 9.35
N THR A 84 3.14 -0.36 9.58
CA THR A 84 2.55 0.05 10.87
C THR A 84 1.17 -0.55 11.10
N ALA A 85 0.34 -0.71 10.07
CA ALA A 85 -0.95 -1.39 10.16
C ALA A 85 -0.76 -2.88 10.52
N LEU A 86 0.19 -3.55 9.89
CA LEU A 86 0.55 -4.93 10.21
C LEU A 86 1.06 -5.07 11.64
N LYS A 87 1.93 -4.15 12.08
CA LYS A 87 2.44 -4.11 13.47
C LYS A 87 1.32 -3.94 14.49
N LYS A 88 0.38 -3.02 14.26
CA LYS A 88 -0.81 -2.82 15.10
C LYS A 88 -1.66 -4.09 15.19
N TRP A 89 -1.96 -4.70 14.04
CA TRP A 89 -2.73 -5.94 13.99
C TRP A 89 -2.02 -7.08 14.74
N MET A 90 -0.73 -7.30 14.52
CA MET A 90 0.05 -8.33 15.21
C MET A 90 -0.01 -8.16 16.73
N PHE A 91 0.13 -6.92 17.22
CA PHE A 91 0.02 -6.65 18.64
C PHE A 91 -1.36 -7.04 19.19
N LEU A 92 -2.45 -6.77 18.46
CA LEU A 92 -3.80 -7.16 18.88
C LEU A 92 -4.03 -8.67 18.86
N GLN A 93 -3.37 -9.40 17.96
CA GLN A 93 -3.40 -10.87 17.95
C GLN A 93 -2.63 -11.46 19.16
N LEU A 94 -1.52 -10.83 19.54
CA LEU A 94 -0.69 -11.28 20.67
C LEU A 94 -1.24 -10.83 22.03
N VAL A 95 -2.01 -9.74 22.07
CA VAL A 95 -2.64 -9.19 23.28
C VAL A 95 -4.14 -8.97 23.06
N PRO A 96 -4.95 -10.04 22.94
CA PRO A 96 -6.38 -9.91 22.60
C PRO A 96 -7.19 -9.13 23.66
N SER A 97 -6.71 -9.10 24.91
CA SER A 97 -7.33 -8.38 26.03
C SER A 97 -7.15 -6.86 25.97
N TRP A 98 -6.28 -6.34 25.10
CA TRP A 98 -6.06 -4.91 24.96
C TRP A 98 -7.29 -4.21 24.37
N ASN A 99 -7.80 -3.16 25.01
CA ASN A 99 -9.04 -2.46 24.61
C ASN A 99 -8.88 -0.93 24.62
N GLY A 100 -7.70 -0.43 24.26
CA GLY A 100 -7.44 1.02 24.18
C GLY A 100 -7.98 1.65 22.89
N SER A 101 -7.72 2.95 22.71
CA SER A 101 -8.12 3.67 21.50
C SER A 101 -7.13 3.46 20.34
N LEU A 102 -7.58 3.57 19.09
CA LEU A 102 -6.73 3.44 17.90
C LEU A 102 -5.52 4.39 17.91
N LYS A 103 -5.66 5.58 18.52
CA LYS A 103 -4.58 6.57 18.67
C LYS A 103 -3.44 6.06 19.56
N GLN A 104 -3.77 5.30 20.61
CA GLN A 104 -2.80 4.72 21.55
C GLN A 104 -2.19 3.42 21.03
N LEU A 105 -2.87 2.73 20.10
CA LEU A 105 -2.52 1.39 19.65
C LEU A 105 -1.07 1.27 19.16
N LEU A 106 -0.60 2.20 18.35
CA LEU A 106 0.78 2.12 17.83
C LEU A 106 1.81 2.30 18.95
N THR A 107 1.60 3.26 19.84
CA THR A 107 2.51 3.52 20.96
C THR A 107 2.58 2.33 21.93
N GLU A 108 1.43 1.74 22.24
CA GLU A 108 1.37 0.53 23.09
C GLU A 108 2.00 -0.67 22.40
N ALA A 109 1.77 -0.85 21.10
CA ALA A 109 2.43 -1.89 20.31
C ALA A 109 3.96 -1.71 20.32
N ASP A 110 4.46 -0.49 20.10
CA ASP A 110 5.89 -0.17 20.14
C ASP A 110 6.51 -0.52 21.50
N ALA A 111 5.86 -0.10 22.59
CA ALA A 111 6.31 -0.39 23.95
C ALA A 111 6.31 -1.90 24.24
N TRP A 112 5.27 -2.61 23.79
CA TRP A 112 5.17 -4.06 23.99
C TRP A 112 6.27 -4.80 23.23
N PHE A 113 6.47 -4.51 21.94
CA PHE A 113 7.52 -5.16 21.15
C PHE A 113 8.93 -4.82 21.65
N ALA A 114 9.16 -3.60 22.13
CA ALA A 114 10.44 -3.21 22.72
C ALA A 114 10.76 -4.03 23.99
N ARG A 115 9.78 -4.24 24.88
CA ARG A 115 9.94 -5.03 26.12
C ARG A 115 10.19 -6.51 25.84
N HIS A 116 9.63 -7.05 24.77
CA HIS A 116 9.73 -8.48 24.43
C HIS A 116 10.81 -8.78 23.38
N LYS A 117 11.64 -7.78 23.03
CA LYS A 117 12.65 -7.87 21.95
C LYS A 117 13.61 -9.04 22.13
N THR A 118 14.08 -9.31 23.35
CA THR A 118 15.04 -10.39 23.64
C THR A 118 14.40 -11.78 23.46
N ALA A 119 13.15 -11.95 23.91
CA ALA A 119 12.38 -13.17 23.70
C ALA A 119 12.02 -13.38 22.22
N LEU A 120 11.75 -12.30 21.48
CA LEU A 120 11.54 -12.32 20.03
C LEU A 120 12.82 -12.66 19.26
N VAL A 121 14.01 -12.23 19.70
CA VAL A 121 15.27 -12.55 19.00
C VAL A 121 15.63 -14.03 19.11
N TRP A 122 15.45 -14.63 20.29
CA TRP A 122 15.79 -16.04 20.56
C TRP A 122 14.64 -17.02 20.25
N GLY A 123 13.40 -16.58 20.35
CA GLY A 123 12.17 -17.36 20.13
C GLY A 123 11.39 -16.96 18.89
N ARG A 124 12.01 -16.31 17.89
CA ARG A 124 11.30 -15.82 16.69
C ARG A 124 10.65 -16.94 15.87
N HIS A 125 11.31 -18.09 15.80
CA HIS A 125 10.74 -19.32 15.23
C HIS A 125 9.61 -19.86 16.11
N ARG A 126 9.70 -19.66 17.43
CA ARG A 126 8.68 -20.11 18.38
C ARG A 126 7.43 -19.25 18.32
N LEU A 127 7.50 -17.92 18.21
CA LEU A 127 6.31 -17.06 18.09
C LEU A 127 5.61 -17.18 16.73
N GLN A 128 6.36 -17.39 15.64
CA GLN A 128 5.76 -17.72 14.34
C GLN A 128 5.05 -19.08 14.34
N VAL A 129 5.58 -20.06 15.09
CA VAL A 129 5.01 -21.42 15.19
C VAL A 129 3.93 -21.53 16.28
N GLU A 130 4.02 -20.76 17.36
CA GLU A 130 3.09 -20.79 18.50
C GLU A 130 1.85 -19.93 18.25
N TYR A 131 1.96 -18.90 17.40
CA TYR A 131 0.86 -18.00 17.04
C TYR A 131 0.56 -17.95 15.53
N ASP A 132 1.12 -18.87 14.74
CA ASP A 132 0.93 -19.00 13.28
C ASP A 132 1.13 -17.70 12.47
N LEU A 133 1.92 -16.76 13.00
CA LEU A 133 2.10 -15.44 12.40
C LEU A 133 2.83 -15.52 11.05
N PRO A 134 2.44 -14.70 10.06
CA PRO A 134 3.05 -14.72 8.74
C PRO A 134 4.55 -14.39 8.75
N PRO A 135 5.30 -14.89 7.76
CA PRO A 135 6.64 -14.38 7.46
C PRO A 135 6.54 -12.95 6.91
N LEU A 136 6.66 -11.95 7.80
CA LEU A 136 6.60 -10.51 7.47
C LEU A 136 7.43 -10.08 6.25
N PRO A 137 8.68 -10.57 6.06
CA PRO A 137 9.51 -10.13 4.93
C PRO A 137 8.90 -10.45 3.56
N ASN A 138 8.04 -11.48 3.47
CA ASN A 138 7.44 -11.91 2.21
C ASN A 138 6.12 -11.19 1.91
N LEU A 139 5.58 -10.44 2.87
CA LEU A 139 4.31 -9.73 2.73
C LEU A 139 4.49 -8.25 2.37
N LEU A 140 5.63 -7.67 2.74
CA LEU A 140 5.90 -6.24 2.63
C LEU A 140 6.89 -5.97 1.50
N LEU A 141 6.69 -4.85 0.81
CA LEU A 141 7.64 -4.39 -0.21
C LEU A 141 8.76 -3.59 0.44
N LEU A 142 9.63 -4.30 1.18
CA LEU A 142 10.66 -3.72 2.03
C LEU A 142 11.55 -2.70 1.31
N GLN A 143 11.79 -2.90 0.01
CA GLN A 143 12.51 -1.96 -0.84
C GLN A 143 12.00 -0.53 -0.71
N TYR A 144 10.68 -0.33 -0.72
CA TYR A 144 10.07 1.00 -0.65
C TYR A 144 9.99 1.57 0.75
N ILE A 145 10.20 0.75 1.79
CA ILE A 145 10.29 1.25 3.15
C ILE A 145 11.71 1.75 3.44
N ILE A 146 12.73 1.01 2.99
CA ILE A 146 14.12 1.37 3.25
C ILE A 146 14.63 2.52 2.35
N SER A 147 13.89 2.86 1.29
CA SER A 147 14.16 4.05 0.47
C SER A 147 13.98 5.38 1.23
N ASP A 148 13.37 5.37 2.42
CA ASP A 148 13.31 6.52 3.33
C ASP A 148 14.16 6.27 4.58
N LEU A 149 15.06 7.20 4.93
CA LEU A 149 16.02 7.03 6.02
C LEU A 149 15.35 6.87 7.38
N MET A 150 14.28 7.63 7.65
CA MET A 150 13.58 7.55 8.92
C MET A 150 12.86 6.21 9.07
N SER A 151 12.19 5.77 8.01
CA SER A 151 11.51 4.48 7.95
C SER A 151 12.49 3.30 8.07
N ALA A 152 13.64 3.37 7.38
CA ALA A 152 14.73 2.40 7.50
C ALA A 152 15.23 2.26 8.95
N ARG A 153 15.42 3.38 9.66
CA ARG A 153 15.82 3.40 11.07
C ARG A 153 14.75 2.81 11.98
N ILE A 154 13.47 3.10 11.73
CA ILE A 154 12.37 2.56 12.53
C ILE A 154 12.31 1.04 12.41
N ILE A 155 12.30 0.49 11.18
CA ILE A 155 12.24 -0.97 10.98
C ILE A 155 13.44 -1.68 11.59
N ALA A 156 14.65 -1.12 11.45
CA ALA A 156 15.84 -1.69 12.07
C ALA A 156 15.74 -1.71 13.61
N ARG A 157 15.27 -0.60 14.20
CA ARG A 157 15.09 -0.46 15.65
C ARG A 157 14.04 -1.43 16.20
N ASP A 158 12.92 -1.57 15.50
CA ASP A 158 11.81 -2.44 15.87
C ASP A 158 12.23 -3.90 15.89
N SER A 159 13.16 -4.28 14.99
CA SER A 159 13.74 -5.62 14.91
C SER A 159 12.70 -6.74 14.74
N LEU A 160 11.49 -6.41 14.29
CA LEU A 160 10.45 -7.38 13.91
C LEU A 160 10.87 -8.13 12.64
N ILE A 161 11.53 -7.44 11.73
CA ILE A 161 12.12 -8.00 10.52
C ILE A 161 13.59 -8.35 10.82
N PRO A 162 14.02 -9.60 10.62
CA PRO A 162 15.42 -9.97 10.86
C PRO A 162 16.38 -9.18 9.97
N SER A 163 17.51 -8.76 10.54
CA SER A 163 18.52 -7.94 9.86
C SER A 163 19.01 -8.56 8.55
N ARG A 164 19.16 -9.88 8.50
CA ARG A 164 19.56 -10.61 7.28
C ARG A 164 18.66 -10.34 6.07
N PHE A 165 17.35 -10.16 6.28
CA PHE A 165 16.45 -9.81 5.18
C PHE A 165 16.68 -8.38 4.73
N LEU A 166 16.81 -7.44 5.68
CA LEU A 166 17.10 -6.04 5.37
C LEU A 166 18.43 -5.88 4.63
N SER A 167 19.48 -6.59 5.04
CA SER A 167 20.81 -6.56 4.39
C SER A 167 20.71 -6.89 2.90
N SER A 168 19.97 -7.94 2.53
CA SER A 168 19.77 -8.31 1.12
C SER A 168 19.02 -7.22 0.35
N VAL A 169 18.01 -6.58 0.96
CA VAL A 169 17.28 -5.49 0.30
C VAL A 169 18.17 -4.23 0.17
N TYR A 170 19.00 -3.91 1.17
CA TYR A 170 19.96 -2.79 1.07
C TYR A 170 20.95 -2.99 -0.09
N GLU A 171 21.48 -4.21 -0.24
CA GLU A 171 22.37 -4.57 -1.35
C GLU A 171 21.68 -4.40 -2.70
N GLN A 172 20.45 -4.90 -2.85
CA GLN A 172 19.65 -4.74 -4.07
C GLN A 172 19.37 -3.27 -4.39
N GLN A 173 19.00 -2.46 -3.39
CA GLN A 173 18.76 -1.03 -3.55
C GLN A 173 20.05 -0.28 -3.94
N TRP A 174 21.18 -0.68 -3.38
CA TRP A 174 22.49 -0.12 -3.75
C TRP A 174 22.81 -0.38 -5.22
N PHE A 175 22.66 -1.62 -5.70
CA PHE A 175 22.88 -1.94 -7.12
C PHE A 175 21.88 -1.23 -8.04
N ALA A 176 20.60 -1.17 -7.66
CA ALA A 176 19.60 -0.43 -8.43
C ALA A 176 19.94 1.07 -8.54
N MET A 177 20.47 1.67 -7.48
CA MET A 177 20.94 3.05 -7.51
C MET A 177 22.17 3.22 -8.42
N LEU A 178 23.16 2.34 -8.33
CA LEU A 178 24.31 2.37 -9.24
C LEU A 178 23.89 2.23 -10.71
N ARG A 179 22.94 1.33 -11.02
CA ARG A 179 22.40 1.18 -12.38
C ARG A 179 21.73 2.46 -12.87
N ALA A 180 20.94 3.10 -12.03
CA ALA A 180 20.24 4.33 -12.37
C ALA A 180 21.18 5.53 -12.57
N GLU A 181 22.24 5.64 -11.76
CA GLU A 181 23.23 6.72 -11.83
C GLU A 181 24.24 6.54 -12.98
N GLN A 182 24.53 5.29 -13.38
CA GLN A 182 25.42 4.98 -14.51
C GLN A 182 24.68 4.93 -15.86
N ASP A 183 23.45 5.44 -15.91
CA ASP A 183 22.60 5.47 -17.10
C ASP A 183 22.32 4.10 -17.74
N ASN A 184 22.45 3.02 -16.95
CA ASN A 184 22.18 1.65 -17.36
C ASN A 184 20.72 1.22 -17.15
N ASP A 185 19.91 2.05 -16.50
CA ASP A 185 18.47 1.82 -16.33
C ASP A 185 17.68 3.09 -16.68
N ILE A 186 16.89 2.97 -17.75
CA ILE A 186 15.95 4.01 -18.22
C ILE A 186 14.54 3.81 -17.64
N GLY A 187 14.32 2.79 -16.80
CA GLY A 187 13.03 2.37 -16.27
C GLY A 187 12.31 1.34 -17.16
N PRO A 188 11.12 0.84 -16.72
CA PRO A 188 10.40 -0.23 -17.41
C PRO A 188 10.05 0.12 -18.87
N GLN A 189 10.23 -0.85 -19.77
CA GLN A 189 9.92 -0.70 -21.21
C GLN A 189 8.66 -1.46 -21.63
N GLU A 190 8.32 -2.53 -20.92
CA GLU A 190 7.19 -3.39 -21.21
C GLU A 190 6.30 -3.53 -19.97
N ILE A 191 5.00 -3.68 -20.19
CA ILE A 191 4.04 -3.91 -19.10
C ILE A 191 4.00 -5.40 -18.83
N ASN A 192 4.69 -5.81 -17.76
CA ASN A 192 4.49 -7.10 -17.14
C ASN A 192 3.62 -6.91 -15.89
N LYS A 193 2.41 -7.49 -15.92
CA LYS A 193 1.41 -7.27 -14.88
C LYS A 193 1.84 -7.89 -13.55
N GLU A 194 2.32 -9.13 -13.60
CA GLU A 194 2.76 -9.88 -12.42
C GLU A 194 3.96 -9.18 -11.75
N GLU A 195 4.89 -8.69 -12.55
CA GLU A 195 6.02 -7.89 -12.09
C GLU A 195 5.56 -6.60 -11.41
N LEU A 196 4.64 -5.85 -12.02
CA LEU A 196 4.15 -4.60 -11.46
C LEU A 196 3.38 -4.85 -10.17
N GLU A 197 2.51 -5.87 -10.14
CA GLU A 197 1.75 -6.22 -8.94
C GLU A 197 2.65 -6.68 -7.78
N GLY A 198 3.75 -7.39 -8.08
CA GLY A 198 4.69 -7.89 -7.08
C GLY A 198 5.77 -6.90 -6.63
N ASN A 199 6.11 -5.90 -7.46
CA ASN A 199 7.30 -5.06 -7.23
C ASN A 199 7.04 -3.57 -7.27
N SER A 200 5.81 -3.09 -7.45
CA SER A 200 5.52 -1.64 -7.51
C SER A 200 5.36 -1.00 -6.13
N MET A 201 5.86 0.22 -5.99
CA MET A 201 5.63 1.07 -4.83
C MET A 201 4.12 1.31 -4.68
N ARG A 202 3.58 0.97 -3.50
CA ARG A 202 2.20 1.31 -3.15
C ARG A 202 2.17 2.61 -2.38
N CYS A 203 1.40 3.56 -2.87
CA CYS A 203 1.24 4.86 -2.24
C CYS A 203 -0.14 5.43 -2.52
N GLY A 204 -0.50 6.51 -1.83
CA GLY A 204 -1.79 7.14 -2.05
C GLY A 204 -1.97 8.50 -1.41
N ARG A 205 -3.17 9.05 -1.57
CA ARG A 205 -3.53 10.38 -1.06
C ARG A 205 -5.03 10.48 -0.85
N LYS A 206 -5.45 11.23 0.17
CA LYS A 206 -6.85 11.66 0.34
C LYS A 206 -6.98 13.14 -0.03
N LEU A 207 -7.85 13.46 -0.97
CA LEU A 207 -8.28 14.83 -1.25
C LEU A 207 -9.63 15.06 -0.57
N ALA A 208 -9.69 16.01 0.36
CA ALA A 208 -10.89 16.22 1.16
C ALA A 208 -12.01 16.94 0.39
N LYS A 209 -11.64 17.77 -0.58
CA LYS A 209 -12.55 18.60 -1.39
C LYS A 209 -11.90 18.88 -2.76
N ASP A 210 -12.68 19.39 -3.69
CA ASP A 210 -12.18 19.91 -4.97
C ASP A 210 -11.23 21.11 -4.74
N GLY A 211 -10.29 21.31 -5.64
CA GLY A 211 -9.26 22.35 -5.56
C GLY A 211 -7.93 21.93 -6.16
N ASP A 212 -6.91 22.76 -6.03
CA ASP A 212 -5.57 22.48 -6.55
C ASP A 212 -4.68 21.85 -5.48
N TYR A 213 -4.11 20.69 -5.83
CA TYR A 213 -3.18 19.97 -4.96
C TYR A 213 -1.94 19.59 -5.76
N CYS A 214 -0.77 19.76 -5.16
CA CYS A 214 0.49 19.30 -5.70
C CYS A 214 1.27 18.63 -4.57
N TRP A 215 1.76 17.41 -4.79
CA TRP A 215 2.46 16.65 -3.76
C TRP A 215 3.51 15.69 -4.33
N ARG A 216 4.32 15.18 -3.42
CA ARG A 216 5.28 14.10 -3.60
C ARG A 216 5.07 13.07 -2.50
N TRP A 217 5.46 11.84 -2.75
CA TRP A 217 5.61 10.84 -1.70
C TRP A 217 7.05 10.80 -1.22
N THR A 218 7.25 10.48 0.06
CA THR A 218 8.58 10.33 0.64
C THR A 218 9.25 9.05 0.13
N GLY A 219 10.58 9.08 0.07
CA GLY A 219 11.40 7.96 -0.35
C GLY A 219 12.27 8.30 -1.58
N PHE A 220 13.37 7.57 -1.71
CA PHE A 220 14.27 7.68 -2.85
C PHE A 220 13.78 6.82 -4.03
N ASN A 221 13.47 7.47 -5.16
CA ASN A 221 12.99 6.84 -6.38
C ASN A 221 14.05 6.83 -7.50
N PHE A 222 15.32 6.57 -7.15
CA PHE A 222 16.41 6.37 -8.12
C PHE A 222 16.60 7.55 -9.10
N GLY A 223 16.59 8.77 -8.55
CA GLY A 223 16.71 10.00 -9.31
C GLY A 223 15.44 10.44 -10.05
N PHE A 224 14.33 9.71 -9.92
CA PHE A 224 13.05 10.10 -10.53
C PHE A 224 12.19 10.90 -9.53
N ASP A 225 12.34 12.22 -9.50
CA ASP A 225 11.47 13.11 -8.71
C ASP A 225 10.10 13.28 -9.40
N LEU A 226 9.15 12.40 -9.06
CA LEU A 226 7.79 12.43 -9.58
C LEU A 226 6.91 13.37 -8.75
N LEU A 227 6.49 14.45 -9.39
CA LEU A 227 5.46 15.35 -8.92
C LEU A 227 4.09 14.92 -9.41
N VAL A 228 3.12 14.89 -8.50
CA VAL A 228 1.72 14.64 -8.85
C VAL A 228 0.89 15.85 -8.51
N THR A 229 0.13 16.31 -9.50
CA THR A 229 -0.77 17.45 -9.40
C THR A 229 -2.19 16.99 -9.68
N TYR A 230 -3.13 17.41 -8.83
CA TYR A 230 -4.55 17.43 -9.14
C TYR A 230 -4.96 18.89 -9.33
N THR A 231 -5.39 19.25 -10.53
CA THR A 231 -5.88 20.59 -10.87
C THR A 231 -6.86 20.48 -12.02
N ASN A 232 -7.87 21.33 -12.06
CA ASN A 232 -8.91 21.31 -13.10
C ASN A 232 -9.49 19.90 -13.35
N ARG A 233 -9.60 19.09 -12.28
CA ARG A 233 -10.06 17.70 -12.31
C ARG A 233 -9.21 16.75 -13.16
N CYS A 234 -7.98 17.13 -13.45
CA CYS A 234 -7.00 16.25 -14.08
C CYS A 234 -5.95 15.81 -13.05
N ILE A 235 -5.49 14.57 -13.18
CA ILE A 235 -4.26 14.12 -12.53
C ILE A 235 -3.12 14.27 -13.55
N ILE A 236 -2.07 14.98 -13.14
CA ILE A 236 -0.92 15.32 -13.96
C ILE A 236 0.33 14.77 -13.27
N PHE A 237 1.16 14.09 -14.04
CA PHE A 237 2.48 13.65 -13.61
C PHE A 237 3.55 14.55 -14.22
N LYS A 238 4.52 14.94 -13.41
CA LYS A 238 5.69 15.70 -13.82
C LYS A 238 6.96 15.02 -13.33
N ARG A 239 7.94 14.87 -14.21
CA ARG A 239 9.31 14.53 -13.79
C ARG A 239 10.05 15.83 -13.48
N ASN A 240 10.12 16.20 -12.21
CA ASN A 240 10.85 17.39 -11.79
C ASN A 240 12.36 17.16 -11.91
N THR A 241 13.11 18.13 -12.43
CA THR A 241 14.57 18.01 -12.53
C THR A 241 15.28 19.34 -12.33
N LEU A 242 14.91 20.39 -13.07
CA LEU A 242 15.61 21.67 -13.06
C LEU A 242 14.74 22.81 -12.53
N ASN A 243 13.43 22.74 -12.75
CA ASN A 243 12.55 23.90 -12.59
C ASN A 243 12.11 24.17 -11.14
N GLN A 244 12.23 23.20 -10.24
CA GLN A 244 11.85 23.34 -8.84
C GLN A 244 12.87 22.66 -7.92
N PRO A 245 13.00 23.10 -6.65
CA PRO A 245 13.85 22.45 -5.68
C PRO A 245 13.53 20.95 -5.57
N CYS A 246 14.57 20.14 -5.75
CA CYS A 246 14.52 18.70 -5.56
C CYS A 246 14.99 18.37 -4.14
N SER A 247 14.28 17.50 -3.43
CA SER A 247 14.65 17.10 -2.06
C SER A 247 15.76 16.04 -2.01
N GLY A 248 16.13 15.46 -3.14
CA GLY A 248 17.15 14.43 -3.26
C GLY A 248 17.90 14.50 -4.59
N SER A 249 18.71 13.49 -4.91
CA SER A 249 19.36 13.40 -6.22
C SER A 249 18.32 13.21 -7.32
N VAL A 250 18.63 13.75 -8.51
CA VAL A 250 17.81 13.63 -9.71
C VAL A 250 18.63 13.09 -10.87
N SER A 251 18.04 12.18 -11.63
CA SER A 251 18.67 11.62 -12.83
C SER A 251 18.69 12.66 -13.94
N LEU A 252 19.86 12.82 -14.56
CA LEU A 252 20.07 13.75 -15.68
C LEU A 252 19.84 13.11 -17.05
N GLN A 253 19.37 11.86 -17.10
CA GLN A 253 19.00 11.21 -18.36
C GLN A 253 17.94 12.02 -19.12
N PRO A 254 18.01 12.10 -20.45
CA PRO A 254 17.10 12.91 -21.24
C PRO A 254 15.64 12.45 -21.10
N ARG A 255 15.40 11.14 -21.01
CA ARG A 255 14.09 10.52 -20.83
C ARG A 255 14.19 9.34 -19.89
N ARG A 256 13.16 9.14 -19.07
CA ARG A 256 13.02 8.00 -18.16
C ARG A 256 11.58 7.50 -18.22
N ASN A 257 11.40 6.21 -18.03
CA ASN A 257 10.11 5.56 -18.03
C ASN A 257 9.69 5.22 -16.60
N ILE A 258 8.39 5.33 -16.36
CA ILE A 258 7.74 4.75 -15.18
C ILE A 258 6.60 3.86 -15.64
N ALA A 259 6.49 2.67 -15.05
CA ALA A 259 5.27 1.89 -15.16
C ALA A 259 4.39 2.20 -13.96
N PHE A 260 3.09 2.37 -14.18
CA PHE A 260 2.18 2.75 -13.13
C PHE A 260 0.77 2.20 -13.31
N ARG A 261 0.04 2.16 -12.19
CA ARG A 261 -1.41 2.05 -12.15
C ARG A 261 -1.95 3.04 -11.14
N LEU A 262 -2.84 3.91 -11.59
CA LEU A 262 -3.51 4.90 -10.77
C LEU A 262 -4.98 4.49 -10.62
N ARG A 263 -5.46 4.47 -9.38
CA ARG A 263 -6.86 4.20 -9.03
C ARG A 263 -7.39 5.34 -8.19
N LEU A 264 -8.59 5.78 -8.51
CA LEU A 264 -9.34 6.76 -7.76
C LEU A 264 -10.62 6.12 -7.28
N ALA A 265 -11.02 6.42 -6.05
CA ALA A 265 -12.29 5.98 -5.52
C ALA A 265 -12.88 7.03 -4.57
N SER A 266 -14.20 7.05 -4.50
CA SER A 266 -14.93 7.69 -3.40
C SER A 266 -15.78 6.65 -2.69
N PHE A 267 -15.98 6.86 -1.39
CA PHE A 267 -16.71 5.94 -0.54
C PHE A 267 -17.81 6.68 0.21
N ASP A 268 -18.92 5.98 0.49
CA ASP A 268 -19.93 6.48 1.42
C ASP A 268 -19.49 6.30 2.88
N SER A 269 -20.36 6.67 3.82
CA SER A 269 -20.08 6.54 5.25
C SER A 269 -19.92 5.09 5.74
N SER A 270 -20.37 4.11 4.96
CA SER A 270 -20.21 2.68 5.27
C SER A 270 -18.94 2.07 4.67
N GLY A 271 -18.17 2.84 3.89
CA GLY A 271 -17.02 2.37 3.13
C GLY A 271 -17.39 1.72 1.79
N LYS A 272 -18.65 1.79 1.37
CA LYS A 272 -19.08 1.27 0.06
C LYS A 272 -18.63 2.25 -1.02
N MET A 273 -18.06 1.69 -2.09
CA MET A 273 -17.55 2.47 -3.22
C MET A 273 -18.71 3.11 -4.00
N ILE A 274 -18.67 4.44 -4.15
CA ILE A 274 -19.68 5.20 -4.91
C ILE A 274 -19.20 5.42 -6.35
N CYS A 275 -17.95 5.86 -6.50
CA CYS A 275 -17.32 6.01 -7.82
C CYS A 275 -15.91 5.43 -7.80
N SER A 276 -15.48 4.93 -8.96
CA SER A 276 -14.12 4.46 -9.16
C SER A 276 -13.64 4.70 -10.58
N ARG A 277 -12.37 5.01 -10.72
CA ARG A 277 -11.64 5.19 -11.98
C ARG A 277 -10.28 4.54 -11.86
N THR A 278 -9.78 4.01 -12.96
CA THR A 278 -8.46 3.38 -13.02
C THR A 278 -7.83 3.67 -14.37
N THR A 279 -6.54 3.95 -14.40
CA THR A 279 -5.77 4.05 -15.66
C THR A 279 -5.55 2.67 -16.28
N GLY A 280 -5.73 1.60 -15.51
CA GLY A 280 -5.10 0.31 -15.81
C GLY A 280 -3.59 0.42 -15.64
N TYR A 281 -2.87 -0.57 -16.14
CA TYR A 281 -1.41 -0.54 -16.18
C TYR A 281 -0.95 0.23 -17.40
N GLN A 282 -0.06 1.20 -17.20
CA GLN A 282 0.47 2.05 -18.26
C GLN A 282 1.97 2.28 -18.07
N ILE A 283 2.67 2.61 -19.15
CA ILE A 283 4.03 3.14 -19.12
C ILE A 283 4.00 4.58 -19.59
N LEU A 284 4.70 5.43 -18.87
CA LEU A 284 4.85 6.85 -19.17
C LEU A 284 6.33 7.18 -19.35
N THR A 285 6.68 7.76 -20.48
CA THR A 285 8.01 8.31 -20.73
C THR A 285 8.01 9.81 -20.47
N LEU A 286 8.81 10.28 -19.52
CA LEU A 286 8.94 11.70 -19.20
C LEU A 286 10.38 12.20 -19.41
N GLY A 287 10.50 13.29 -20.14
CA GLY A 287 11.68 14.13 -20.20
C GLY A 287 11.85 14.98 -18.95
N LYS A 288 12.96 15.71 -18.88
CA LYS A 288 13.23 16.67 -17.78
C LYS A 288 12.14 17.73 -17.74
N ASP A 289 11.53 17.91 -16.57
CA ASP A 289 10.46 18.86 -16.29
C ASP A 289 9.22 18.72 -17.17
N GLN A 290 9.09 17.60 -17.89
CA GLN A 290 7.93 17.32 -18.72
C GLN A 290 6.73 16.98 -17.83
N GLU A 291 5.57 17.54 -18.19
CA GLU A 291 4.27 17.29 -17.57
C GLU A 291 3.37 16.53 -18.53
N GLN A 292 2.57 15.60 -18.01
CA GLN A 292 1.57 14.88 -18.80
C GLN A 292 0.32 14.60 -17.97
N VAL A 293 -0.84 14.89 -18.56
CA VAL A 293 -2.14 14.49 -18.01
C VAL A 293 -2.26 12.97 -18.13
N VAL A 294 -2.41 12.29 -16.99
CA VAL A 294 -2.52 10.81 -16.94
C VAL A 294 -3.94 10.32 -16.64
N MET A 295 -4.80 11.19 -16.12
CA MET A 295 -6.23 10.91 -15.97
C MET A 295 -7.03 12.20 -16.01
N ASP A 296 -8.02 12.25 -16.89
CA ASP A 296 -9.05 13.30 -16.92
C ASP A 296 -10.30 12.79 -16.20
N LEU A 297 -10.77 13.55 -15.22
CA LEU A 297 -11.95 13.23 -14.43
C LEU A 297 -13.09 14.12 -14.91
N ASP A 298 -13.78 13.64 -15.95
CA ASP A 298 -14.92 14.30 -16.57
C ASP A 298 -15.85 14.98 -15.54
N SER A 299 -16.32 16.15 -15.93
CA SER A 299 -17.06 17.17 -15.18
C SER A 299 -18.30 16.70 -14.39
N ARG A 300 -18.81 15.49 -14.62
CA ARG A 300 -20.16 15.07 -14.22
C ARG A 300 -20.18 14.17 -12.99
N LEU A 301 -19.70 14.65 -11.84
CA LEU A 301 -19.84 14.09 -10.47
C LEU A 301 -18.58 13.38 -9.93
N LEU A 302 -17.57 14.17 -9.58
CA LEU A 302 -16.60 13.75 -8.56
C LEU A 302 -17.22 13.91 -7.17
N ILE A 303 -17.15 12.86 -6.36
CA ILE A 303 -17.62 12.85 -4.98
C ILE A 303 -16.39 12.89 -4.08
N PHE A 304 -16.41 13.80 -3.12
CA PHE A 304 -15.33 13.96 -2.14
C PHE A 304 -15.74 13.39 -0.77
N PRO A 305 -14.79 12.85 0.02
CA PRO A 305 -13.36 12.82 -0.24
C PRO A 305 -12.96 11.84 -1.37
N LEU A 306 -12.03 12.27 -2.21
CA LEU A 306 -11.46 11.46 -3.28
C LEU A 306 -10.19 10.78 -2.78
N TYR A 307 -10.16 9.45 -2.87
CA TYR A 307 -9.03 8.63 -2.49
C TYR A 307 -8.25 8.24 -3.73
N ILE A 308 -6.94 8.42 -3.66
CA ILE A 308 -5.98 8.14 -4.72
C ILE A 308 -5.08 7.02 -4.24
N SER A 309 -4.94 5.95 -5.02
CA SER A 309 -4.01 4.85 -4.78
C SER A 309 -3.23 4.59 -6.05
N CYS A 310 -1.91 4.60 -5.92
CA CYS A 310 -0.98 4.45 -7.01
C CYS A 310 -0.04 3.26 -6.76
N ASN A 311 0.28 2.58 -7.85
CA ASN A 311 1.36 1.62 -7.96
C ASN A 311 2.40 2.23 -8.91
N PHE A 312 3.65 2.36 -8.49
CA PHE A 312 4.73 2.88 -9.33
C PHE A 312 5.92 1.93 -9.39
N LEU A 313 6.47 1.74 -10.59
CA LEU A 313 7.73 1.04 -10.80
C LEU A 313 8.67 1.96 -11.57
N PHE A 314 9.79 2.33 -10.94
CA PHE A 314 10.73 3.34 -11.43
C PHE A 314 11.99 2.77 -12.10
N THR A 315 12.28 1.50 -11.84
CA THR A 315 13.47 0.78 -12.30
C THR A 315 13.07 -0.51 -12.99
N SER A 316 13.88 -0.97 -13.93
CA SER A 316 13.70 -2.28 -14.56
C SER A 316 14.17 -3.38 -13.60
N LEU A 317 13.42 -4.47 -13.50
CA LEU A 317 13.89 -5.65 -12.79
C LEU A 317 15.12 -6.25 -13.49
N GLU A 318 16.04 -6.79 -12.71
CA GLU A 318 17.14 -7.58 -13.27
C GLU A 318 16.58 -8.88 -13.83
N ARG A 319 16.84 -9.14 -15.11
CA ARG A 319 16.63 -10.46 -15.69
C ARG A 319 17.64 -11.40 -15.03
N LYS A 320 17.14 -12.33 -14.23
CA LYS A 320 17.96 -13.38 -13.60
C LYS A 320 18.54 -14.33 -14.64
#